data_AF-A0A947PAE3-F1
#
_entry.id   AF-A0A947PAE3-F1
#
_cell.length_a   1.000
_cell.length_b   1.000
_cell.length_c   1.000
_cell.angle_alpha   90.00
_cell.angle_beta   90.00
_cell.angle_gamma   90.00
#
_symmetry.space_group_name_H-M   'P 1'
#
loop_
_entity.id
_entity.type
_entity.pdbx_description
1 polymer ?
#
loop_
_entity_poly.entity_id
_entity_poly.type
_entity_poly.pdbx_seq_one_letter_code
_entity_poly.pdbx_strand_id
1 'polypeptide(L)'
;MWSWRYTFALVVTIIGLALLVFFSFHSTYFNFSFNIDSKLANEFGGFIGGLIGSLFSLAGILLLFETLNSQKFAFQKQLFENKYFELINYHRENVQEMKHKLPNKKDEYEYGRRVFIVIREQFGELYEKVNLHDMTQELSEDEKIDVTYQILFYGVGDNSLPILRQRFEKYVNNKKIVINHIIDEISKIKDVNNINKRWGGHQSRLGHYFRHLFQTVKYVDNTPFLSAIEKYEYIKILRAQLSTYEIAIIFFNSLSSLGEKWELKADKTKYISEYKFIKNLPPAFTFNINPKKYYKFKFEYEE
;
A
#
# COMPACT_ATOMS: atom_id res chain seq x y z
N MET A 1 21.17 2.67 17.86
CA MET A 1 21.72 3.34 19.06
C MET A 1 21.25 2.54 20.24
N TRP A 2 22.14 2.05 21.09
CA TRP A 2 21.77 1.21 22.23
C TRP A 2 20.93 2.00 23.23
N SER A 3 19.94 1.36 23.86
CA SER A 3 19.14 2.03 24.88
C SER A 3 20.03 2.40 26.07
N TRP A 4 19.66 3.46 26.80
CA TRP A 4 20.37 3.85 28.02
C TRP A 4 20.36 2.71 29.06
N ARG A 5 19.29 1.90 29.07
CA ARG A 5 19.12 0.74 29.96
C ARG A 5 20.15 -0.34 29.65
N TYR A 6 20.35 -0.62 28.36
CA TYR A 6 21.40 -1.55 27.93
C TYR A 6 22.79 -1.05 28.34
N THR A 7 23.07 0.24 28.09
CA THR A 7 24.36 0.85 28.46
C THR A 7 24.57 0.79 29.97
N PHE A 8 23.55 1.08 30.76
CA PHE A 8 23.60 0.98 32.22
C PHE A 8 23.80 -0.45 32.70
N ALA A 9 23.12 -1.43 32.10
CA ALA A 9 23.32 -2.84 32.43
C ALA A 9 24.76 -3.31 32.16
N LEU A 10 25.38 -2.84 31.06
CA LEU A 10 26.79 -3.11 30.77
C LEU A 10 27.71 -2.51 31.83
N VAL A 11 27.48 -1.25 32.23
CA VAL A 11 28.28 -0.60 33.27
C VAL A 11 28.17 -1.36 34.61
N VAL A 12 26.96 -1.73 35.03
CA VAL A 12 26.74 -2.52 36.26
C VAL A 12 27.46 -3.87 36.18
N THR A 13 27.44 -4.52 35.02
CA THR A 13 28.14 -5.80 34.79
C THR A 13 29.66 -5.63 34.91
N ILE A 14 30.21 -4.56 34.32
CA ILE A 14 31.64 -4.25 34.38
C ILE A 14 32.06 -3.96 35.83
N ILE A 15 31.26 -3.21 36.58
CA ILE A 15 31.52 -2.93 38.00
C ILE A 15 31.50 -4.24 38.80
N GLY A 16 30.50 -5.11 38.58
CA GLY A 16 30.42 -6.41 39.24
C GLY A 16 31.64 -7.28 38.96
N LEU A 17 32.11 -7.32 37.70
CA LEU A 17 33.33 -8.04 37.32
C LEU A 17 34.59 -7.44 37.94
N ALA A 18 34.72 -6.12 37.95
CA ALA A 18 35.86 -5.43 38.55
C ALA A 18 35.95 -5.70 40.07
N LEU A 19 34.81 -5.64 40.77
CA LEU A 19 34.74 -6.01 42.18
C LEU A 19 35.10 -7.48 42.39
N LEU A 20 34.61 -8.38 41.55
CA LEU A 20 34.91 -9.82 41.66
C LEU A 20 36.41 -10.05 41.55
N VAL A 21 37.06 -9.49 40.52
CA VAL A 21 38.52 -9.58 40.33
C VAL A 21 39.26 -8.94 41.52
N PHE A 22 38.89 -7.73 41.91
CA PHE A 22 39.54 -7.02 43.01
C PHE A 22 39.53 -7.81 44.31
N PHE A 23 38.38 -8.34 44.71
CA PHE A 23 38.23 -9.09 45.96
C PHE A 23 38.84 -10.49 45.87
N SER A 24 38.82 -11.14 44.69
CA SER A 24 39.49 -12.44 44.48
C SER A 24 41.01 -12.39 44.64
N PHE A 25 41.64 -11.25 44.37
CA PHE A 25 43.10 -11.07 44.51
C PHE A 25 43.50 -10.27 45.75
N HIS A 26 42.54 -9.88 46.59
CA HIS A 26 42.84 -9.15 47.81
C HIS A 26 43.53 -10.07 48.83
N SER A 27 44.60 -9.57 49.46
CA SER A 27 45.47 -10.35 50.37
C SER A 27 44.74 -10.99 51.56
N THR A 28 43.56 -10.46 51.91
CA THR A 28 42.70 -11.00 52.98
C THR A 28 42.03 -12.31 52.59
N TYR A 29 41.73 -12.52 51.31
CA TYR A 29 41.01 -13.69 50.80
C TYR A 29 41.89 -14.63 49.97
N PHE A 30 42.98 -14.12 49.38
CA PHE A 30 43.90 -14.90 48.56
C PHE A 30 45.19 -15.23 49.30
N ASN A 31 45.49 -16.52 49.45
CA ASN A 31 46.76 -17.01 49.98
C ASN A 31 47.35 -18.04 49.00
N PHE A 32 48.66 -18.00 48.78
CA PHE A 32 49.39 -19.00 47.98
C PHE A 32 49.48 -20.38 48.66
N SER A 33 49.10 -20.47 49.94
CA SER A 33 48.86 -21.77 50.56
C SER A 33 47.60 -22.40 49.96
N PHE A 34 47.70 -23.59 49.39
CA PHE A 34 46.53 -24.39 48.92
C PHE A 34 45.58 -24.85 50.06
N ASN A 35 45.72 -24.31 51.27
CA ASN A 35 44.84 -24.55 52.41
C ASN A 35 43.73 -23.49 52.44
N ILE A 36 42.48 -23.94 52.35
CA ILE A 36 41.28 -23.08 52.36
C ILE A 36 40.79 -22.94 53.81
N ASP A 37 40.76 -21.70 54.32
CA ASP A 37 40.04 -21.39 55.57
C ASP A 37 38.54 -21.36 55.29
N SER A 38 37.80 -22.31 55.89
CA SER A 38 36.37 -22.48 55.67
C SER A 38 35.55 -21.26 56.11
N LYS A 39 36.01 -20.50 57.11
CA LYS A 39 35.32 -19.30 57.60
C LYS A 39 35.49 -18.15 56.61
N LEU A 40 36.73 -17.88 56.19
CA LEU A 40 37.01 -16.82 55.20
C LEU A 40 36.36 -17.12 53.85
N ALA A 41 36.35 -18.39 53.42
CA ALA A 41 35.67 -18.81 52.20
C ALA A 41 34.15 -18.57 52.28
N ASN A 42 33.52 -18.80 53.43
CA ASN A 42 32.10 -18.54 53.63
C ASN A 42 31.77 -17.03 53.62
N GLU A 43 32.58 -16.21 54.29
CA GLU A 43 32.43 -14.74 54.27
C GLU A 43 32.63 -14.15 52.86
N PHE A 44 33.64 -14.64 52.13
CA PHE A 44 33.87 -14.28 50.73
C PHE A 44 32.68 -14.69 49.85
N GLY A 45 32.20 -15.93 49.98
CA GLY A 45 31.01 -16.42 49.28
C GLY A 45 29.77 -15.57 49.56
N GLY A 46 29.58 -15.15 50.82
CA GLY A 46 28.51 -14.25 51.23
C GLY A 46 28.60 -12.85 50.60
N PHE A 47 29.82 -12.29 50.51
CA PHE A 47 30.05 -11.01 49.83
C PHE A 47 29.83 -11.09 48.32
N ILE A 48 30.41 -12.10 47.65
CA ILE A 48 30.24 -12.32 46.20
C ILE A 48 28.76 -12.59 45.90
N GLY A 49 28.10 -13.47 46.63
CA GLY A 49 26.69 -13.80 46.42
C GLY A 49 25.76 -12.62 46.73
N GLY A 50 26.01 -11.90 47.83
CA GLY A 50 25.19 -10.77 48.27
C GLY A 50 25.36 -9.53 47.41
N LEU A 51 26.58 -8.99 47.32
CA LEU A 51 26.83 -7.74 46.59
C LEU A 51 26.93 -7.97 45.08
N ILE A 52 27.86 -8.84 44.64
CA ILE A 52 28.13 -9.04 43.20
C ILE A 52 26.97 -9.78 42.53
N GLY A 53 26.39 -10.78 43.19
CA GLY A 53 25.19 -11.48 42.74
C GLY A 53 24.00 -10.54 42.57
N SER A 54 23.81 -9.55 43.45
CA SER A 54 22.77 -8.53 43.30
C SER A 54 23.03 -7.58 42.12
N LEU A 55 24.28 -7.16 41.90
CA LEU A 55 24.66 -6.35 40.73
C LEU A 55 24.40 -7.10 39.41
N PHE A 56 24.80 -8.37 39.34
CA PHE A 56 24.52 -9.20 38.16
C PHE A 56 23.03 -9.49 37.99
N SER A 57 22.29 -9.69 39.09
CA SER A 57 20.84 -9.85 39.03
C SER A 57 20.15 -8.60 38.48
N LEU A 58 20.56 -7.40 38.94
CA LEU A 58 20.05 -6.13 38.42
C LEU A 58 20.37 -5.95 36.93
N ALA A 59 21.61 -6.22 36.51
CA ALA A 59 21.99 -6.18 35.10
C ALA A 59 21.16 -7.19 34.28
N GLY A 60 20.97 -8.41 34.78
CA GLY A 60 20.16 -9.44 34.16
C GLY A 60 18.71 -9.02 33.97
N ILE A 61 18.08 -8.42 34.99
CA ILE A 61 16.70 -7.90 34.89
C ILE A 61 16.59 -6.80 33.83
N LEU A 62 17.55 -5.89 33.77
CA LEU A 62 17.56 -4.80 32.78
C LEU A 62 17.74 -5.32 31.35
N LEU A 63 18.64 -6.29 31.15
CA LEU A 63 18.84 -6.94 29.85
C LEU A 63 17.62 -7.75 29.43
N LEU A 64 16.98 -8.46 30.37
CA LEU A 64 15.74 -9.18 30.12
C LEU A 64 14.63 -8.22 29.71
N PHE A 65 14.50 -7.08 30.40
CA PHE A 65 13.49 -6.07 30.06
C PHE A 65 13.73 -5.46 28.68
N GLU A 66 14.97 -5.16 28.31
CA GLU A 66 15.32 -4.70 26.96
C GLU A 66 14.99 -5.78 25.91
N THR A 67 15.32 -7.04 26.20
CA THR A 67 15.01 -8.19 25.34
C THR A 67 13.51 -8.31 25.12
N LEU A 68 12.69 -8.22 26.17
CA LEU A 68 11.22 -8.28 26.08
C LEU A 68 10.65 -7.13 25.24
N ASN A 69 11.20 -5.91 25.36
CA ASN A 69 10.77 -4.78 24.53
C ASN A 69 11.12 -5.01 23.05
N SER A 70 12.33 -5.48 22.76
CA SER A 70 12.75 -5.83 21.40
C SER A 70 11.90 -6.94 20.81
N GLN A 71 11.57 -7.97 21.60
CA GLN A 71 10.69 -9.06 21.19
C GLN A 71 9.27 -8.57 20.91
N LYS A 72 8.71 -7.69 21.76
CA LYS A 72 7.39 -7.09 21.54
C LYS A 72 7.34 -6.31 20.22
N PHE A 73 8.37 -5.53 19.92
CA PHE A 73 8.45 -4.80 18.66
C PHE A 73 8.56 -5.74 17.45
N ALA A 74 9.46 -6.74 17.52
CA ALA A 74 9.60 -7.75 16.47
C ALA A 74 8.28 -8.51 16.23
N PHE A 75 7.57 -8.87 17.29
CA PHE A 75 6.27 -9.53 17.22
C PHE A 75 5.20 -8.63 16.59
N GLN A 76 5.14 -7.34 16.94
CA GLN A 76 4.22 -6.39 16.30
C GLN A 76 4.51 -6.24 14.79
N LYS A 77 5.78 -6.18 14.41
CA LYS A 77 6.19 -6.13 13.00
C LYS A 77 5.79 -7.41 12.27
N GLN A 78 5.99 -8.58 12.88
CA GLN A 78 5.56 -9.86 12.32
C GLN A 78 4.03 -9.95 12.14
N LEU A 79 3.24 -9.52 13.14
CA LEU A 79 1.78 -9.48 13.03
C LEU A 79 1.32 -8.55 11.90
N PHE A 80 1.99 -7.41 11.75
CA PHE A 80 1.74 -6.50 10.64
C PHE A 80 2.06 -7.14 9.30
N GLU A 81 3.23 -7.77 9.16
CA GLU A 81 3.65 -8.43 7.92
C GLU A 81 2.70 -9.55 7.52
N ASN A 82 2.28 -10.39 8.49
CA ASN A 82 1.30 -11.44 8.24
C ASN A 82 -0.01 -10.89 7.65
N LYS A 83 -0.58 -9.86 8.29
CA LYS A 83 -1.81 -9.21 7.81
C LYS A 83 -1.59 -8.50 6.48
N TYR A 84 -0.44 -7.87 6.28
CA TYR A 84 -0.09 -7.20 5.03
C TYR A 84 -0.01 -8.19 3.86
N PHE A 85 0.65 -9.34 4.04
CA PHE A 85 0.72 -10.38 3.01
C PHE A 85 -0.64 -11.05 2.76
N GLU A 86 -1.48 -11.21 3.80
CA GLU A 86 -2.86 -11.67 3.65
C GLU A 86 -3.69 -10.68 2.80
N LEU A 87 -3.56 -9.37 3.02
CA LEU A 87 -4.19 -8.36 2.18
C LEU A 87 -3.69 -8.43 0.72
N ILE A 88 -2.40 -8.70 0.48
CA ILE A 88 -1.90 -8.94 -0.88
C ILE A 88 -2.56 -10.18 -1.48
N ASN A 89 -2.71 -11.26 -0.71
CA ASN A 89 -3.34 -12.50 -1.17
C ASN A 89 -4.79 -12.25 -1.59
N TYR A 90 -5.58 -11.61 -0.73
CA TYR A 90 -6.95 -11.23 -1.07
C TYR A 90 -7.01 -10.31 -2.28
N HIS A 91 -6.07 -9.39 -2.45
CA HIS A 91 -6.01 -8.58 -3.66
C HIS A 91 -5.80 -9.43 -4.92
N ARG A 92 -4.88 -10.41 -4.87
CA ARG A 92 -4.64 -11.34 -5.98
C ARG A 92 -5.85 -12.22 -6.27
N GLU A 93 -6.54 -12.71 -5.24
CA GLU A 93 -7.78 -13.47 -5.38
C GLU A 93 -8.88 -12.63 -6.04
N ASN A 94 -9.09 -11.38 -5.58
CA ASN A 94 -10.04 -10.45 -6.19
C ASN A 94 -9.75 -10.23 -7.69
N VAL A 95 -8.47 -10.18 -8.07
CA VAL A 95 -8.07 -10.08 -9.48
C VAL A 95 -8.37 -11.38 -10.22
N GLN A 96 -8.00 -12.53 -9.66
CA GLN A 96 -8.18 -13.86 -10.29
C GLN A 96 -9.66 -14.20 -10.51
N GLU A 97 -10.54 -13.81 -9.58
CA GLU A 97 -11.99 -14.03 -9.67
C GLU A 97 -12.69 -13.10 -10.67
N MET A 98 -11.99 -12.08 -11.18
CA MET A 98 -12.58 -11.20 -12.19
C MET A 98 -12.95 -11.99 -13.44
N LYS A 99 -14.18 -11.76 -13.91
CA LYS A 99 -14.69 -12.28 -15.18
C LYS A 99 -15.43 -11.20 -15.94
N HIS A 100 -15.24 -11.17 -17.25
CA HIS A 100 -15.94 -10.26 -18.14
C HIS A 100 -16.37 -10.97 -19.43
N LYS A 101 -17.65 -10.91 -19.76
CA LYS A 101 -18.18 -11.46 -21.01
C LYS A 101 -17.82 -10.53 -22.16
N LEU A 102 -17.23 -11.07 -23.23
CA LEU A 102 -16.89 -10.27 -24.39
C LEU A 102 -18.15 -9.86 -25.17
N PRO A 103 -18.32 -8.58 -25.54
CA PRO A 103 -19.54 -8.11 -26.20
C PRO A 103 -19.72 -8.68 -27.61
N ASN A 104 -18.65 -8.92 -28.35
CA ASN A 104 -18.69 -9.31 -29.77
C ASN A 104 -18.68 -10.83 -30.02
N LYS A 105 -18.65 -11.67 -28.97
CA LYS A 105 -18.49 -13.11 -29.10
C LYS A 105 -19.47 -13.87 -28.21
N LYS A 106 -20.15 -14.87 -28.78
CA LYS A 106 -21.14 -15.67 -28.06
C LYS A 106 -20.41 -16.54 -27.02
N ASP A 107 -20.73 -16.29 -25.75
CA ASP A 107 -20.30 -17.08 -24.59
C ASP A 107 -18.78 -17.20 -24.37
N GLU A 108 -18.00 -16.23 -24.87
CA GLU A 108 -16.59 -16.07 -24.50
C GLU A 108 -16.42 -15.09 -23.33
N TYR A 109 -15.55 -15.47 -22.40
CA TYR A 109 -15.21 -14.70 -21.21
C TYR A 109 -13.70 -14.49 -21.12
N GLU A 110 -13.31 -13.31 -20.66
CA GLU A 110 -11.97 -13.03 -20.19
C GLU A 110 -11.93 -13.14 -18.65
N TYR A 111 -10.80 -13.62 -18.14
CA TYR A 111 -10.61 -13.94 -16.73
C TYR A 111 -9.34 -13.29 -16.17
N GLY A 112 -9.35 -13.04 -14.87
CA GLY A 112 -8.15 -12.61 -14.16
C GLY A 112 -7.60 -11.29 -14.70
N ARG A 113 -6.27 -11.26 -14.87
CA ARG A 113 -5.54 -10.08 -15.40
C ARG A 113 -5.94 -9.70 -16.82
N ARG A 114 -6.41 -10.64 -17.66
CA ARG A 114 -6.82 -10.33 -19.04
C ARG A 114 -8.05 -9.42 -19.09
N VAL A 115 -8.87 -9.42 -18.04
CA VAL A 115 -9.99 -8.46 -17.91
C VAL A 115 -9.49 -7.02 -17.96
N PHE A 116 -8.33 -6.70 -17.39
CA PHE A 116 -7.77 -5.34 -17.42
C PHE A 116 -7.32 -4.91 -18.82
N ILE A 117 -6.98 -5.85 -19.70
CA ILE A 117 -6.69 -5.57 -21.12
C ILE A 117 -7.95 -5.04 -21.78
N VAL A 118 -9.07 -5.75 -21.61
CA VAL A 118 -10.38 -5.35 -22.16
C VAL A 118 -10.84 -4.01 -21.57
N ILE A 119 -10.68 -3.80 -20.26
CA ILE A 119 -11.05 -2.53 -19.62
C ILE A 119 -10.21 -1.38 -20.19
N ARG A 120 -8.91 -1.59 -20.42
CA ARG A 120 -8.04 -0.57 -21.02
C ARG A 120 -8.46 -0.26 -22.45
N GLU A 121 -8.70 -1.27 -23.28
CA GLU A 121 -9.16 -1.10 -24.66
C GLU A 121 -10.48 -0.31 -24.70
N GLN A 122 -11.43 -0.67 -23.84
CA GLN A 122 -12.70 0.04 -23.70
C GLN A 122 -12.51 1.49 -23.25
N PHE A 123 -11.55 1.78 -22.36
CA PHE A 123 -11.21 3.16 -22.00
C PHE A 123 -10.75 3.94 -23.23
N GLY A 124 -9.84 3.37 -24.04
CA GLY A 124 -9.35 4.02 -25.27
C GLY A 124 -10.46 4.33 -26.26
N GLU A 125 -11.30 3.34 -26.57
CA GLU A 125 -12.46 3.49 -27.46
C GLU A 125 -13.45 4.56 -26.94
N LEU A 126 -13.72 4.59 -25.63
CA LEU A 126 -14.57 5.61 -25.02
C LEU A 126 -13.92 7.00 -25.08
N TYR A 127 -12.63 7.10 -24.82
CA TYR A 127 -11.90 8.37 -24.83
C TYR A 127 -11.88 8.98 -26.23
N GLU A 128 -11.71 8.17 -27.27
CA GLU A 128 -11.84 8.61 -28.66
C GLU A 128 -13.26 9.12 -28.95
N LYS A 129 -14.30 8.40 -28.52
CA LYS A 129 -15.70 8.83 -28.69
C LYS A 129 -16.00 10.13 -27.96
N VAL A 130 -15.53 10.30 -26.73
CA VAL A 130 -15.69 11.54 -25.96
C VAL A 130 -15.03 12.70 -26.70
N ASN A 131 -13.83 12.50 -27.24
CA ASN A 131 -13.14 13.52 -28.04
C ASN A 131 -13.87 13.87 -29.34
N LEU A 132 -14.40 12.88 -30.05
CA LEU A 132 -15.14 13.09 -31.30
C LEU A 132 -16.46 13.83 -31.08
N HIS A 133 -17.16 13.54 -29.98
CA HIS A 133 -18.48 14.11 -29.70
C HIS A 133 -18.44 15.42 -28.89
N ASP A 134 -17.29 15.81 -28.34
CA ASP A 134 -17.03 17.16 -27.80
C ASP A 134 -16.64 18.14 -28.94
N MET A 135 -17.54 18.30 -29.91
CA MET A 135 -17.31 19.12 -31.12
C MET A 135 -17.02 20.60 -30.80
N THR A 136 -17.49 21.08 -29.66
CA THR A 136 -17.34 22.46 -29.20
C THR A 136 -16.08 22.69 -28.37
N GLN A 137 -15.28 21.64 -28.09
CA GLN A 137 -14.12 21.68 -27.20
C GLN A 137 -14.42 22.31 -25.83
N GLU A 138 -15.60 22.05 -25.31
CA GLU A 138 -16.07 22.65 -24.05
C GLU A 138 -15.46 21.94 -22.83
N LEU A 139 -15.02 20.68 -23.00
CA LEU A 139 -14.42 19.89 -21.93
C LEU A 139 -12.90 19.98 -21.97
N SER A 140 -12.30 20.31 -20.82
CA SER A 140 -10.86 20.17 -20.63
C SER A 140 -10.43 18.69 -20.70
N GLU A 141 -9.14 18.42 -20.93
CA GLU A 141 -8.60 17.06 -20.97
C GLU A 141 -8.95 16.27 -19.70
N ASP A 142 -8.83 16.89 -18.53
CA ASP A 142 -9.11 16.29 -17.23
C ASP A 142 -10.61 15.92 -17.09
N GLU A 143 -11.50 16.76 -17.61
CA GLU A 143 -12.94 16.49 -17.63
C GLU A 143 -13.30 15.38 -18.60
N LYS A 144 -12.63 15.31 -19.76
CA LYS A 144 -12.80 14.21 -20.71
C LYS A 144 -12.36 12.88 -20.11
N ILE A 145 -11.25 12.87 -19.37
CA ILE A 145 -10.78 11.68 -18.65
C ILE A 145 -11.79 11.27 -17.58
N ASP A 146 -12.30 12.21 -16.78
CA ASP A 146 -13.31 11.91 -15.77
C ASP A 146 -14.60 11.35 -16.38
N VAL A 147 -15.15 12.00 -17.42
CA VAL A 147 -16.35 11.54 -18.13
C VAL A 147 -16.15 10.14 -18.70
N THR A 148 -15.02 9.91 -19.37
CA THR A 148 -14.66 8.61 -19.93
C THR A 148 -14.60 7.53 -18.86
N TYR A 149 -13.88 7.78 -17.77
CA TYR A 149 -13.70 6.79 -16.71
C TYR A 149 -15.01 6.52 -15.96
N GLN A 150 -15.87 7.53 -15.76
CA GLN A 150 -17.18 7.33 -15.15
C GLN A 150 -18.12 6.51 -16.04
N ILE A 151 -18.12 6.73 -17.36
CA ILE A 151 -18.86 5.89 -18.31
C ILE A 151 -18.33 4.46 -18.28
N LEU A 152 -17.01 4.26 -18.27
CA LEU A 152 -16.40 2.94 -18.16
C LEU A 152 -16.79 2.22 -16.86
N PHE A 153 -16.82 2.95 -15.75
CA PHE A 153 -17.10 2.39 -14.44
C PHE A 153 -18.58 2.03 -14.26
N TYR A 154 -19.50 2.97 -14.47
CA TYR A 154 -20.93 2.71 -14.27
C TYR A 154 -21.61 2.06 -15.47
N GLY A 155 -21.14 2.35 -16.68
CA GLY A 155 -21.80 1.94 -17.92
C GLY A 155 -23.00 2.82 -18.28
N VAL A 156 -23.53 2.60 -19.49
CA VAL A 156 -24.76 3.24 -20.03
C VAL A 156 -25.91 2.23 -20.19
N GLY A 157 -25.89 1.17 -19.39
CA GLY A 157 -27.00 0.21 -19.28
C GLY A 157 -28.22 0.87 -18.68
N ASP A 158 -29.40 0.30 -18.91
CA ASP A 158 -30.67 0.95 -18.52
C ASP A 158 -30.77 1.18 -17.00
N ASN A 159 -30.22 0.25 -16.20
CA ASN A 159 -30.17 0.37 -14.74
C ASN A 159 -29.06 1.30 -14.24
N SER A 160 -27.98 1.49 -14.99
CA SER A 160 -26.83 2.28 -14.54
C SER A 160 -26.83 3.71 -15.07
N LEU A 161 -27.54 3.96 -16.17
CA LEU A 161 -27.66 5.27 -16.80
C LEU A 161 -28.20 6.36 -15.85
N PRO A 162 -29.25 6.12 -15.02
CA PRO A 162 -29.71 7.12 -14.06
C PRO A 162 -28.63 7.50 -13.04
N ILE A 163 -27.89 6.51 -12.52
CA ILE A 163 -26.78 6.72 -11.57
C ILE A 163 -25.68 7.55 -12.22
N LEU A 164 -25.31 7.21 -13.46
CA LEU A 164 -24.31 7.94 -14.21
C LEU A 164 -24.71 9.40 -14.45
N ARG A 165 -25.97 9.65 -14.86
CA ARG A 165 -26.49 11.02 -15.07
C ARG A 165 -26.47 11.84 -13.78
N GLN A 166 -26.86 11.26 -12.66
CA GLN A 166 -26.80 11.91 -11.35
C GLN A 166 -25.37 12.36 -11.03
N ARG A 167 -24.36 11.53 -11.32
CA ARG A 167 -22.95 11.87 -11.06
C ARG A 167 -22.45 13.04 -11.92
N PHE A 168 -23.05 13.23 -13.09
CA PHE A 168 -22.72 14.34 -13.99
C PHE A 168 -23.51 15.63 -13.73
N GLU A 169 -24.40 15.66 -12.73
CA GLU A 169 -25.08 16.91 -12.34
C GLU A 169 -24.13 17.97 -11.80
N LYS A 170 -22.92 17.59 -11.39
CA LYS A 170 -21.85 18.52 -11.02
C LYS A 170 -21.40 19.42 -12.19
N TYR A 171 -21.64 19.00 -13.43
CA TYR A 171 -21.36 19.81 -14.62
C TYR A 171 -22.55 20.71 -14.92
N VAL A 172 -22.28 21.97 -15.28
CA VAL A 172 -23.28 23.00 -15.54
C VAL A 172 -23.17 23.56 -16.96
N ASN A 173 -24.21 24.26 -17.43
CA ASN A 173 -24.25 24.97 -18.71
C ASN A 173 -23.92 24.05 -19.91
N ASN A 174 -23.16 24.55 -20.89
CA ASN A 174 -22.78 23.85 -22.11
C ASN A 174 -22.12 22.49 -21.83
N LYS A 175 -21.29 22.38 -20.78
CA LYS A 175 -20.65 21.12 -20.40
C LYS A 175 -21.66 20.01 -20.11
N LYS A 176 -22.75 20.33 -19.40
CA LYS A 176 -23.82 19.36 -19.11
C LYS A 176 -24.52 18.91 -20.38
N ILE A 177 -24.76 19.84 -21.32
CA ILE A 177 -25.40 19.54 -22.61
C ILE A 177 -24.51 18.60 -23.43
N VAL A 178 -23.22 18.92 -23.55
CA VAL A 178 -22.24 18.11 -24.27
C VAL A 178 -22.11 16.72 -23.66
N ILE A 179 -22.02 16.60 -22.34
CA ILE A 179 -21.93 15.31 -21.64
C ILE A 179 -23.19 14.47 -21.86
N ASN A 180 -24.38 15.07 -21.77
CA ASN A 180 -25.62 14.35 -22.03
C ASN A 180 -25.69 13.85 -23.48
N HIS A 181 -25.28 14.67 -24.45
CA HIS A 181 -25.19 14.27 -25.85
C HIS A 181 -24.21 13.10 -26.05
N ILE A 182 -23.03 13.16 -25.46
CA ILE A 182 -22.03 12.07 -25.47
C ILE A 182 -22.65 10.77 -24.93
N ILE A 183 -23.31 10.82 -23.77
CA ILE A 183 -23.94 9.66 -23.14
C ILE A 183 -25.04 9.09 -24.04
N ASP A 184 -25.87 9.94 -24.62
CA ASP A 184 -26.96 9.53 -25.51
C ASP A 184 -26.42 8.81 -26.75
N GLU A 185 -25.41 9.37 -27.41
CA GLU A 185 -24.75 8.74 -28.56
C GLU A 185 -24.10 7.41 -28.20
N ILE A 186 -23.38 7.33 -27.09
CA ILE A 186 -22.76 6.08 -26.62
C ILE A 186 -23.83 5.03 -26.26
N SER A 187 -24.97 5.44 -25.67
CA SER A 187 -26.05 4.55 -25.26
C SER A 187 -26.81 3.92 -26.44
N LYS A 188 -26.81 4.59 -27.61
CA LYS A 188 -27.44 4.09 -28.85
C LYS A 188 -26.61 3.01 -29.53
N ILE A 189 -25.32 2.90 -29.20
CA ILE A 189 -24.44 1.87 -29.74
C ILE A 189 -24.90 0.51 -29.21
N LYS A 190 -25.62 -0.23 -30.06
CA LYS A 190 -26.03 -1.62 -29.79
C LYS A 190 -24.97 -2.57 -30.34
N ASP A 191 -24.66 -3.61 -29.59
CA ASP A 191 -23.86 -4.72 -30.13
C ASP A 191 -24.73 -5.58 -31.04
N VAL A 192 -24.21 -5.89 -32.23
CA VAL A 192 -24.91 -6.67 -33.27
C VAL A 192 -25.33 -8.06 -32.77
N ASN A 193 -24.64 -8.60 -31.76
CA ASN A 193 -24.78 -9.99 -31.31
C ASN A 193 -25.08 -10.16 -29.80
N ASN A 194 -25.35 -9.09 -29.05
CA ASN A 194 -25.49 -9.18 -27.59
C ASN A 194 -26.60 -8.30 -27.03
N ILE A 195 -27.42 -8.89 -26.15
CA ILE A 195 -28.42 -8.16 -25.34
C ILE A 195 -27.72 -7.26 -24.31
N ASN A 196 -26.49 -7.61 -23.90
CA ASN A 196 -25.68 -6.79 -23.01
C ASN A 196 -24.95 -5.72 -23.81
N LYS A 197 -25.10 -4.44 -23.41
CA LYS A 197 -24.38 -3.31 -24.02
C LYS A 197 -22.87 -3.46 -23.80
N ARG A 198 -22.05 -3.24 -24.85
CA ARG A 198 -20.57 -3.07 -24.82
C ARG A 198 -20.10 -2.25 -23.64
N TRP A 199 -20.85 -1.21 -23.34
CA TRP A 199 -20.65 -0.24 -22.28
C TRP A 199 -21.47 -0.56 -21.03
N GLY A 200 -21.48 -1.83 -20.62
CA GLY A 200 -22.25 -2.31 -19.45
C GLY A 200 -21.64 -1.96 -18.09
N GLY A 201 -20.46 -1.34 -18.07
CA GLY A 201 -19.79 -0.89 -16.85
C GLY A 201 -18.92 -1.94 -16.17
N HIS A 202 -18.03 -1.44 -15.31
CA HIS A 202 -17.09 -2.23 -14.51
C HIS A 202 -17.18 -2.00 -13.01
N GLN A 203 -18.26 -1.36 -12.53
CA GLN A 203 -18.43 -0.98 -11.13
C GLN A 203 -18.25 -2.15 -10.17
N SER A 204 -18.85 -3.32 -10.43
CA SER A 204 -18.70 -4.46 -9.54
C SER A 204 -17.24 -4.89 -9.44
N ARG A 205 -16.58 -5.15 -10.57
CA ARG A 205 -15.18 -5.61 -10.65
C ARG A 205 -14.20 -4.58 -10.08
N LEU A 206 -14.21 -3.37 -10.63
CA LEU A 206 -13.29 -2.31 -10.25
C LEU A 206 -13.60 -1.76 -8.85
N GLY A 207 -14.86 -1.73 -8.43
CA GLY A 207 -15.25 -1.27 -7.10
C GLY A 207 -14.65 -2.15 -5.99
N HIS A 208 -14.73 -3.48 -6.14
CA HIS A 208 -14.09 -4.41 -5.20
C HIS A 208 -12.56 -4.30 -5.25
N TYR A 209 -11.98 -4.28 -6.45
CA TYR A 209 -10.54 -4.13 -6.68
C TYR A 209 -9.94 -2.88 -6.00
N PHE A 210 -10.47 -1.69 -6.31
CA PHE A 210 -9.95 -0.43 -5.78
C PHE A 210 -10.17 -0.30 -4.29
N ARG A 211 -11.29 -0.78 -3.75
CA ARG A 211 -11.54 -0.75 -2.29
C ARG A 211 -10.49 -1.57 -1.54
N HIS A 212 -10.18 -2.77 -2.03
CA HIS A 212 -9.19 -3.62 -1.40
C HIS A 212 -7.77 -3.06 -1.54
N LEU A 213 -7.41 -2.59 -2.74
CA LEU A 213 -6.11 -1.98 -3.00
C LEU A 213 -5.89 -0.74 -2.13
N PHE A 214 -6.89 0.15 -2.05
CA PHE A 214 -6.86 1.35 -1.22
C PHE A 214 -6.73 1.00 0.26
N GLN A 215 -7.48 0.01 0.75
CA GLN A 215 -7.41 -0.41 2.14
C GLN A 215 -6.03 -0.99 2.49
N THR A 216 -5.38 -1.69 1.56
CA THR A 216 -4.03 -2.25 1.75
C THR A 216 -3.00 -1.12 1.85
N VAL A 217 -3.05 -0.15 0.94
CA VAL A 217 -2.20 1.06 0.98
C VAL A 217 -2.41 1.82 2.30
N LYS A 218 -3.67 2.06 2.67
CA LYS A 218 -4.05 2.76 3.90
C LYS A 218 -3.62 2.01 5.16
N TYR A 219 -3.57 0.68 5.13
CA TYR A 219 -3.08 -0.14 6.25
C TYR A 219 -1.58 0.10 6.50
N VAL A 220 -0.77 0.09 5.43
CA VAL A 220 0.66 0.40 5.52
C VAL A 220 0.88 1.86 5.97
N ASP A 221 0.22 2.81 5.30
CA ASP A 221 0.41 4.25 5.54
C ASP A 221 0.06 4.67 6.98
N ASN A 222 -0.99 4.09 7.56
CA ASN A 222 -1.42 4.41 8.92
C ASN A 222 -0.68 3.64 10.02
N THR A 223 0.25 2.74 9.68
CA THR A 223 0.99 1.99 10.71
C THR A 223 2.04 2.91 11.36
N PRO A 224 1.94 3.19 12.67
CA PRO A 224 2.70 4.28 13.31
C PRO A 224 4.16 3.90 13.58
N PHE A 225 4.46 2.61 13.78
CA PHE A 225 5.81 2.14 14.08
C PHE A 225 6.70 1.98 12.84
N LEU A 226 6.14 2.09 11.64
CA LEU A 226 6.90 2.03 10.39
C LEU A 226 7.46 3.41 10.04
N SER A 227 8.75 3.44 9.71
CA SER A 227 9.37 4.61 9.09
C SER A 227 8.81 4.88 7.69
N ALA A 228 8.97 6.11 7.18
CA ALA A 228 8.55 6.45 5.82
C ALA A 228 9.24 5.57 4.75
N ILE A 229 10.50 5.20 4.99
CA ILE A 229 11.26 4.29 4.11
C ILE A 229 10.64 2.90 4.11
N GLU A 230 10.32 2.34 5.29
CA GLU A 230 9.67 1.03 5.37
C GLU A 230 8.29 1.05 4.72
N LYS A 231 7.47 2.09 4.95
CA LYS A 231 6.18 2.24 4.28
C LYS A 231 6.32 2.23 2.76
N TYR A 232 7.30 2.98 2.24
CA TYR A 232 7.61 3.01 0.81
C TYR A 232 7.97 1.61 0.29
N GLU A 233 8.85 0.87 0.97
CA GLU A 233 9.24 -0.47 0.54
C GLU A 233 8.08 -1.47 0.59
N TYR A 234 7.22 -1.44 1.61
CA TYR A 234 6.00 -2.27 1.62
C TYR A 234 5.04 -1.87 0.49
N ILE A 235 4.82 -0.59 0.21
CA ILE A 235 3.94 -0.21 -0.91
C ILE A 235 4.56 -0.60 -2.26
N LYS A 236 5.88 -0.53 -2.39
CA LYS A 236 6.61 -0.98 -3.57
C LYS A 236 6.47 -2.49 -3.80
N ILE A 237 6.48 -3.31 -2.75
CA ILE A 237 6.18 -4.76 -2.85
C ILE A 237 4.76 -4.99 -3.38
N LEU A 238 3.77 -4.26 -2.85
CA LEU A 238 2.38 -4.32 -3.34
C LEU A 238 2.30 -3.93 -4.82
N ARG A 239 2.94 -2.82 -5.20
CA ARG A 239 2.98 -2.33 -6.59
C ARG A 239 3.63 -3.33 -7.54
N ALA A 240 4.65 -4.07 -7.10
CA ALA A 240 5.27 -5.12 -7.91
C ALA A 240 4.32 -6.28 -8.24
N GLN A 241 3.19 -6.41 -7.54
CA GLN A 241 2.15 -7.39 -7.88
C GLN A 241 1.23 -6.93 -9.01
N LEU A 242 1.21 -5.64 -9.36
CA LEU A 242 0.28 -5.07 -10.34
C LEU A 242 0.81 -5.24 -11.76
N SER A 243 -0.07 -5.65 -12.68
CA SER A 243 0.28 -5.63 -14.11
C SER A 243 0.30 -4.21 -14.68
N THR A 244 0.98 -4.02 -15.81
CA THR A 244 1.00 -2.73 -16.51
C THR A 244 -0.41 -2.25 -16.89
N TYR A 245 -1.30 -3.17 -17.25
CA TYR A 245 -2.70 -2.86 -17.54
C TYR A 245 -3.45 -2.36 -16.30
N GLU A 246 -3.25 -3.00 -15.15
CA GLU A 246 -3.81 -2.52 -13.87
C GLU A 246 -3.30 -1.12 -13.51
N ILE A 247 -1.99 -0.89 -13.65
CA ILE A 247 -1.38 0.43 -13.41
C ILE A 247 -2.01 1.50 -14.31
N ALA A 248 -2.30 1.19 -15.58
CA ALA A 248 -3.00 2.11 -16.49
C ALA A 248 -4.42 2.44 -16.01
N ILE A 249 -5.18 1.43 -15.55
CA ILE A 249 -6.53 1.67 -15.00
C ILE A 249 -6.47 2.47 -13.69
N ILE A 250 -5.48 2.24 -12.83
CA ILE A 250 -5.23 3.04 -11.63
C ILE A 250 -4.91 4.50 -12.00
N PHE A 251 -4.10 4.72 -13.04
CA PHE A 251 -3.82 6.06 -13.54
C PHE A 251 -5.11 6.78 -13.97
N PHE A 252 -5.93 6.18 -14.83
CA PHE A 252 -7.20 6.81 -15.23
C PHE A 252 -8.16 7.01 -14.05
N ASN A 253 -8.22 6.06 -13.12
CA ASN A 253 -9.01 6.21 -11.90
C ASN A 253 -8.56 7.41 -11.08
N SER A 254 -7.25 7.57 -10.88
CA SER A 254 -6.65 8.62 -10.05
C SER A 254 -6.91 10.04 -10.58
N LEU A 255 -7.12 10.18 -11.90
CA LEU A 255 -7.48 11.43 -12.54
C LEU A 255 -9.00 11.69 -12.57
N SER A 256 -9.80 10.71 -12.16
CA SER A 256 -11.26 10.79 -12.15
C SER A 256 -11.80 11.11 -10.75
N SER A 257 -13.04 11.57 -10.71
CA SER A 257 -13.83 11.80 -9.50
C SER A 257 -14.05 10.53 -8.64
N LEU A 258 -13.89 9.35 -9.22
CA LEU A 258 -13.93 8.07 -8.50
C LEU A 258 -12.64 7.78 -7.72
N GLY A 259 -11.51 8.32 -8.17
CA GLY A 259 -10.20 8.14 -7.55
C GLY A 259 -9.74 9.33 -6.72
N GLU A 260 -10.58 10.32 -6.43
CA GLU A 260 -10.17 11.55 -5.74
C GLU A 260 -9.43 11.28 -4.42
N LYS A 261 -9.85 10.26 -3.66
CA LYS A 261 -9.20 9.88 -2.40
C LYS A 261 -7.76 9.40 -2.55
N TRP A 262 -7.35 8.98 -3.75
CA TRP A 262 -5.99 8.56 -4.04
C TRP A 262 -5.05 9.75 -4.23
N GLU A 263 -5.55 10.88 -4.74
CA GLU A 263 -4.71 12.00 -5.18
C GLU A 263 -5.39 13.37 -5.03
N LEU A 264 -6.53 13.59 -5.71
CA LEU A 264 -7.15 14.91 -5.87
C LEU A 264 -7.71 15.51 -4.57
N LYS A 265 -8.26 14.68 -3.69
CA LYS A 265 -8.86 15.03 -2.39
C LYS A 265 -8.36 14.10 -1.28
N ALA A 266 -7.06 13.81 -1.29
CA ALA A 266 -6.45 13.03 -0.23
C ALA A 266 -6.48 13.82 1.09
N ASP A 267 -7.01 13.20 2.16
CA ASP A 267 -7.13 13.85 3.48
C ASP A 267 -5.75 14.17 4.11
N LYS A 268 -4.73 13.35 3.81
CA LYS A 268 -3.37 13.48 4.34
C LYS A 268 -2.32 13.15 3.28
N THR A 269 -2.37 11.94 2.75
CA THR A 269 -1.33 11.38 1.90
C THR A 269 -1.83 11.24 0.46
N LYS A 270 -1.17 11.91 -0.48
CA LYS A 270 -1.40 11.74 -1.92
C LYS A 270 -0.74 10.42 -2.36
N TYR A 271 -1.47 9.32 -2.24
CA TYR A 271 -0.91 7.97 -2.34
C TYR A 271 -0.24 7.68 -3.68
N ILE A 272 -0.76 8.19 -4.80
CA ILE A 272 -0.14 7.95 -6.12
C ILE A 272 1.20 8.68 -6.21
N SER A 273 1.24 9.94 -5.81
CA SER A 273 2.45 10.76 -5.78
C SER A 273 3.49 10.26 -4.76
N GLU A 274 3.09 10.07 -3.50
CA GLU A 274 3.97 9.71 -2.39
C GLU A 274 4.68 8.37 -2.64
N TYR A 275 3.90 7.36 -3.03
CA TYR A 275 4.42 6.01 -3.24
C TYR A 275 4.84 5.75 -4.69
N LYS A 276 4.79 6.78 -5.55
CA LYS A 276 5.11 6.70 -6.99
C LYS A 276 4.38 5.53 -7.65
N PHE A 277 3.08 5.39 -7.36
CA PHE A 277 2.34 4.15 -7.59
C PHE A 277 2.29 3.74 -9.07
N ILE A 278 2.39 4.70 -9.98
CA ILE A 278 2.36 4.50 -11.43
C ILE A 278 3.73 4.66 -12.11
N LYS A 279 4.84 4.60 -11.36
CA LYS A 279 6.22 4.79 -11.91
C LYS A 279 6.53 3.91 -13.11
N ASN A 280 5.92 2.72 -13.18
CA ASN A 280 6.19 1.68 -14.16
C ASN A 280 5.20 1.73 -15.35
N LEU A 281 4.42 2.81 -15.48
CA LEU A 281 3.42 3.00 -16.53
C LEU A 281 4.09 3.47 -17.84
N PRO A 282 4.10 2.67 -18.92
CA PRO A 282 4.67 3.10 -20.19
C PRO A 282 3.73 4.08 -20.91
N PRO A 283 4.24 5.07 -21.67
CA PRO A 283 3.42 6.04 -22.38
C PRO A 283 2.43 5.41 -23.39
N ALA A 284 2.79 4.27 -23.99
CA ALA A 284 1.92 3.54 -24.91
C ALA A 284 0.59 3.08 -24.26
N PHE A 285 0.52 3.04 -22.93
CA PHE A 285 -0.66 2.56 -22.20
C PHE A 285 -1.69 3.65 -21.92
N THR A 286 -1.39 4.92 -22.23
CA THR A 286 -2.18 6.07 -21.74
C THR A 286 -2.96 6.84 -22.80
N PHE A 287 -3.05 6.33 -24.04
CA PHE A 287 -3.85 6.94 -25.12
C PHE A 287 -3.56 8.44 -25.34
N ASN A 288 -2.28 8.80 -25.38
CA ASN A 288 -1.74 10.16 -25.50
C ASN A 288 -1.94 11.08 -24.28
N ILE A 289 -2.60 10.62 -23.22
CA ILE A 289 -2.66 11.35 -21.94
C ILE A 289 -1.28 11.25 -21.29
N ASN A 290 -0.59 12.38 -21.12
CA ASN A 290 0.78 12.39 -20.59
C ASN A 290 0.78 12.28 -19.05
N PRO A 291 1.28 11.19 -18.45
CA PRO A 291 1.32 11.04 -17.00
C PRO A 291 2.16 12.11 -16.29
N LYS A 292 3.19 12.65 -16.97
CA LYS A 292 4.07 13.69 -16.42
C LYS A 292 3.37 15.03 -16.22
N LYS A 293 2.24 15.27 -16.91
CA LYS A 293 1.40 16.45 -16.67
C LYS A 293 0.82 16.43 -15.25
N TYR A 294 0.55 15.24 -14.71
CA TYR A 294 -0.16 15.06 -13.45
C TYR A 294 0.78 14.66 -12.29
N TYR A 295 1.83 13.90 -12.58
CA TYR A 295 2.69 13.30 -11.57
C TYR A 295 4.16 13.68 -11.74
N LYS A 296 4.72 14.29 -10.68
CA LYS A 296 6.09 14.84 -10.67
C LYS A 296 7.10 13.87 -10.06
N PHE A 297 7.31 12.71 -10.68
CA PHE A 297 8.40 11.80 -10.35
C PHE A 297 8.99 11.16 -11.62
N LYS A 298 10.23 10.68 -11.52
CA LYS A 298 10.92 9.99 -12.64
C LYS A 298 10.26 8.63 -12.91
N PHE A 299 9.75 8.42 -14.12
CA PHE A 299 9.23 7.12 -14.55
C PHE A 299 10.36 6.17 -14.93
N GLU A 300 10.11 4.86 -14.86
CA GLU A 300 11.15 3.85 -15.13
C GLU A 300 11.67 3.86 -16.58
N TYR A 301 10.83 4.21 -17.55
CA TYR A 301 11.25 4.31 -18.96
C TYR A 301 12.17 5.51 -19.26
N GLU A 302 12.52 6.30 -18.24
CA GLU A 302 13.46 7.43 -18.32
C GLU A 302 14.82 7.11 -17.66
N GLU A 303 14.96 5.91 -17.08
CA GLU A 303 16.20 5.38 -16.53
C GLU A 303 17.00 4.66 -17.62
#